data_AF-A0A1G6GPY8-F1
#
_entry.id   AF-A0A1G6GPY8-F1
#
_cell.length_a   1.000
_cell.length_b   1.000
_cell.length_c   1.000
_cell.angle_alpha   90.00
_cell.angle_beta   90.00
_cell.angle_gamma   90.00
#
_symmetry.space_group_name_H-M   'P 1'
#
loop_
_entity.id
_entity.type
_entity.pdbx_description
1 polymer ?
#
loop_
_entity_poly.entity_id
_entity_poly.type
_entity_poly.pdbx_seq_one_letter_code
_entity_poly.pdbx_strand_id
1 'polypeptide(L)'
;MSSRIGSDFGSLGDRTAEGAGARQPVGAGREGRTHWVEIDDGAWLPGLLVSWSRSPAGWLALVAWVADGQLMVATVPSDRVRPVK
;
A
#
# COMPACT_ATOMS: atom_id res chain seq x y z
N MET A 1 -32.27 -14.78 17.37
CA MET A 1 -31.07 -14.40 18.14
C MET A 1 -29.88 -14.46 17.18
N SER A 2 -29.34 -13.31 16.79
CA SER A 2 -28.19 -13.23 15.88
C SER A 2 -27.07 -12.50 16.63
N SER A 3 -26.00 -13.23 16.97
CA SER A 3 -24.84 -12.67 17.66
C SER A 3 -24.11 -11.72 16.72
N ARG A 4 -24.29 -10.41 16.93
CA ARG A 4 -23.42 -9.40 16.33
C ARG A 4 -22.05 -9.57 16.97
N ILE A 5 -21.09 -10.05 16.20
CA ILE A 5 -19.67 -10.05 16.58
C ILE A 5 -19.32 -8.60 16.91
N GLY A 6 -19.18 -8.29 18.20
CA GLY A 6 -18.65 -7.03 18.68
C GLY A 6 -17.17 -6.99 18.28
N SER A 7 -16.88 -6.29 17.19
CA SER A 7 -15.51 -5.93 16.84
C SER A 7 -15.14 -4.69 17.64
N ASP A 8 -14.05 -4.75 18.42
CA ASP A 8 -13.47 -3.60 19.13
C ASP A 8 -13.08 -2.44 18.19
N PHE A 9 -13.18 -2.65 16.88
CA PHE A 9 -12.86 -1.65 15.87
C PHE A 9 -14.07 -0.83 15.40
N GLY A 10 -15.31 -1.14 15.77
CA GLY A 10 -16.48 -0.36 15.34
C GLY A 10 -16.73 -0.40 13.81
N SER A 11 -17.90 0.10 13.37
CA SER A 11 -18.28 0.07 11.95
C SER A 11 -17.43 1.05 11.13
N LEU A 12 -16.94 0.63 9.97
CA LEU A 12 -16.19 1.47 9.02
C LEU A 12 -16.95 2.73 8.61
N GLY A 13 -18.29 2.71 8.66
CA GLY A 13 -19.15 3.87 8.36
C GLY A 13 -19.17 4.95 9.45
N ASP A 14 -18.96 4.58 10.72
CA ASP A 14 -19.02 5.53 11.84
C ASP A 14 -17.74 6.40 11.91
N ARG A 15 -16.60 5.83 11.49
CA ARG A 15 -15.30 6.53 11.47
C ARG A 15 -15.22 7.67 10.46
N THR A 16 -16.10 7.68 9.46
CA THR A 16 -16.16 8.75 8.46
C THR A 16 -17.06 9.91 8.86
N ALA A 17 -17.94 9.75 9.86
CA ALA A 17 -18.97 10.74 10.16
C ALA A 17 -18.62 11.66 11.35
N GLU A 18 -17.97 11.17 12.40
CA GLU A 18 -17.81 11.96 13.64
C GLU A 18 -16.44 12.63 13.82
N GLY A 19 -15.46 12.31 12.96
CA GLY A 19 -14.09 12.80 13.07
C GLY A 19 -13.73 13.86 12.03
N ALA A 20 -14.46 14.98 11.99
CA ALA A 20 -14.05 16.17 11.23
C ALA A 20 -12.84 16.88 11.88
N GLY A 21 -11.77 16.13 12.10
CA GLY A 21 -10.40 16.60 12.17
C GLY A 21 -9.66 15.90 11.05
N ALA A 22 -9.87 16.40 9.82
CA ALA A 22 -9.35 15.82 8.60
C ALA A 22 -7.85 15.54 8.75
N ARG A 23 -7.50 14.27 9.02
CA ARG A 23 -6.25 13.71 8.51
C ARG A 23 -6.42 13.78 6.99
N GLN A 24 -6.05 14.92 6.41
CA GLN A 24 -5.60 14.95 5.03
C GLN A 24 -4.78 13.68 4.84
N PRO A 25 -5.03 12.86 3.81
CA PRO A 25 -4.10 11.79 3.49
C PRO A 25 -2.73 12.45 3.48
N VAL A 26 -1.87 12.06 4.43
CA VAL A 26 -0.54 12.64 4.61
C VAL A 26 0.01 12.77 3.22
N GLY A 27 0.24 14.02 2.81
CA GLY A 27 0.31 14.38 1.40
C GLY A 27 1.06 13.30 0.64
N ALA A 28 0.46 12.80 -0.44
CA ALA A 28 1.31 12.43 -1.55
C ALA A 28 2.09 13.72 -1.83
N GLY A 29 3.25 13.85 -1.20
CA GLY A 29 4.21 14.88 -1.52
C GLY A 29 4.34 14.83 -3.02
N ARG A 30 4.63 15.98 -3.62
CA ARG A 30 4.75 16.15 -5.06
C ARG A 30 5.69 15.13 -5.75
N GLU A 31 6.42 14.32 -4.97
CA GLU A 31 7.07 13.07 -5.34
C GLU A 31 6.03 11.99 -5.69
N GLY A 32 5.95 11.65 -6.97
CA GLY A 32 5.03 10.63 -7.46
C GLY A 32 5.15 9.33 -6.64
N ARG A 33 4.03 8.64 -6.44
CA ARG A 33 4.01 7.30 -5.82
C ARG A 33 4.73 6.23 -6.66
N THR A 34 5.33 6.64 -7.76
CA THR A 34 6.09 5.78 -8.67
C THR A 34 7.44 5.43 -8.05
N HIS A 35 7.69 4.13 -7.96
CA HIS A 35 8.94 3.55 -7.49
C HIS A 35 9.42 2.55 -8.54
N TRP A 36 10.73 2.34 -8.64
CA TRP A 36 11.28 1.19 -9.30
C TRP A 36 11.06 -0.04 -8.43
N VAL A 37 10.59 -1.13 -9.03
CA VAL A 37 10.38 -2.42 -8.37
C VAL A 37 11.17 -3.50 -9.08
N GLU A 38 11.92 -4.25 -8.31
CA GLU A 38 12.65 -5.42 -8.79
C GLU A 38 11.70 -6.61 -8.92
N ILE A 39 11.59 -7.12 -10.15
CA ILE A 39 10.77 -8.27 -10.52
C ILE A 39 11.71 -9.25 -11.21
N ASP A 40 11.67 -10.52 -10.78
CA ASP A 40 12.37 -11.67 -11.34
C ASP A 40 13.80 -11.43 -11.86
N ASP A 41 14.78 -11.91 -11.10
CA ASP A 41 16.19 -11.99 -11.52
C ASP A 41 16.82 -10.66 -11.97
N GLY A 42 16.46 -9.57 -11.29
CA GLY A 42 17.16 -8.28 -11.38
C GLY A 42 16.56 -7.27 -12.38
N ALA A 43 15.43 -7.57 -13.03
CA ALA A 43 14.74 -6.58 -13.85
C ALA A 43 14.03 -5.54 -12.97
N TRP A 44 14.21 -4.24 -13.28
CA TRP A 44 13.55 -3.14 -12.57
C TRP A 44 12.48 -2.52 -13.44
N LEU A 45 11.22 -2.55 -13.01
CA LEU A 45 10.09 -1.93 -13.71
C LEU A 45 9.50 -0.78 -12.88
N PRO A 46 8.91 0.22 -13.53
CA PRO A 46 8.18 1.25 -12.82
C PRO A 46 6.90 0.66 -12.22
N GLY A 47 6.71 0.86 -10.92
CA GLY A 47 5.55 0.43 -10.16
C GLY A 47 4.98 1.55 -9.29
N LEU A 48 3.71 1.41 -8.91
CA LEU A 48 3.02 2.30 -8.01
C LEU A 48 3.03 1.72 -6.60
N LEU A 49 3.69 2.40 -5.67
CA LEU A 49 3.63 2.06 -4.26
C LEU A 49 2.21 2.34 -3.72
N VAL A 50 1.53 1.28 -3.27
CA VAL A 50 0.16 1.35 -2.75
C VAL A 50 0.16 1.54 -1.24
N SER A 51 0.92 0.71 -0.52
CA SER A 51 1.00 0.77 0.94
C SER A 51 2.25 0.09 1.46
N TRP A 52 2.57 0.36 2.73
CA TRP A 52 3.58 -0.34 3.51
C TRP A 52 2.93 -1.16 4.62
N SER A 53 3.51 -2.30 4.93
CA SER A 53 3.15 -3.13 6.07
C SER A 53 4.40 -3.65 6.76
N ARG A 54 4.28 -3.97 8.06
CA ARG A 54 5.37 -4.52 8.86
C ARG A 54 5.14 -6.03 9.06
N SER A 55 6.15 -6.84 8.73
CA SER A 55 6.24 -8.25 9.09
C SER A 55 7.35 -8.46 10.11
N PRO A 56 7.49 -9.64 10.74
CA PRO A 56 8.66 -9.93 11.59
C PRO A 56 9.99 -9.80 10.84
N ALA A 57 10.03 -10.15 9.55
CA ALA A 57 11.24 -10.16 8.72
C ALA A 57 11.64 -8.76 8.21
N GLY A 58 10.71 -7.81 8.12
CA GLY A 58 11.03 -6.49 7.53
C GLY A 58 9.82 -5.64 7.23
N TRP A 59 10.06 -4.55 6.52
CA TRP A 59 9.02 -3.79 5.85
C TRP A 59 8.68 -4.45 4.51
N LEU A 60 7.39 -4.48 4.20
CA LEU A 60 6.85 -5.01 2.97
C LEU A 60 6.05 -3.92 2.26
N ALA A 61 6.33 -3.72 0.97
CA ALA A 61 5.58 -2.83 0.10
C ALA A 61 4.52 -3.63 -0.65
N LEU A 62 3.28 -3.15 -0.66
CA LEU A 62 2.31 -3.53 -1.68
C LEU A 62 2.54 -2.63 -2.90
N VAL A 63 2.90 -3.23 -4.03
CA VAL A 63 3.19 -2.49 -5.27
C VAL A 63 2.37 -3.07 -6.42
N ALA A 64 1.91 -2.17 -7.29
CA ALA A 64 1.29 -2.52 -8.57
C ALA A 64 2.20 -2.11 -9.74
N TRP A 65 2.39 -2.96 -10.74
CA TRP A 65 3.17 -2.65 -11.95
C TRP A 65 2.55 -3.31 -13.18
N VAL A 66 2.99 -2.90 -14.37
CA VAL A 66 2.55 -3.54 -15.62
C VAL A 66 3.66 -4.43 -16.15
N ALA A 67 3.35 -5.71 -16.37
CA ALA A 67 4.22 -6.67 -17.05
C ALA A 67 3.38 -7.43 -18.09
N ASP A 68 3.93 -7.63 -19.29
CA ASP A 68 3.26 -8.34 -20.39
C ASP A 68 1.83 -7.85 -20.69
N GLY A 69 1.60 -6.54 -20.54
CA GLY A 69 0.29 -5.92 -20.77
C GLY A 69 -0.75 -6.15 -19.67
N GLN A 70 -0.36 -6.76 -18.54
CA GLN A 70 -1.22 -7.05 -17.40
C GLN A 70 -0.81 -6.24 -16.17
N LEU A 71 -1.81 -5.80 -15.39
CA LEU A 71 -1.58 -5.19 -14.08
C LEU A 71 -1.29 -6.31 -13.07
N MET A 72 -0.07 -6.29 -12.55
CA MET A 72 0.40 -7.16 -11.49
C MET A 72 0.34 -6.41 -10.17
N VAL A 73 -0.03 -7.11 -9.09
CA VAL A 73 -0.03 -6.57 -7.73
C VAL A 73 0.59 -7.59 -6.80
N ALA A 74 1.65 -7.21 -6.10
CA ALA A 74 2.30 -8.10 -5.15
C ALA A 74 2.88 -7.36 -3.95
N THR A 75 3.10 -8.14 -2.90
CA THR A 75 3.84 -7.73 -1.72
C THR A 75 5.30 -8.07 -1.91
N VAL A 76 6.19 -7.06 -1.89
CA VAL A 76 7.63 -7.23 -2.05
C VAL A 76 8.39 -6.71 -0.82
N PRO A 77 9.54 -7.31 -0.49
CA PRO A 77 10.46 -6.75 0.50
C PRO A 77 10.91 -5.32 0.16
N SER A 78 11.18 -4.50 1.18
CA SER A 78 11.54 -3.08 1.01
C SER A 78 12.83 -2.84 0.22
N ASP A 79 13.78 -3.78 0.26
CA ASP A 79 15.04 -3.73 -0.49
C ASP A 79 14.86 -3.90 -2.01
N ARG A 80 13.71 -4.43 -2.43
CA ARG A 80 13.29 -4.56 -3.84
C ARG A 80 12.51 -3.36 -4.37
N VAL A 81 12.45 -2.26 -3.61
CA VAL A 81 11.75 -1.03 -4.01
C VAL A 81 12.71 0.14 -3.90
N ARG A 82 12.77 0.97 -4.96
CA ARG A 82 13.64 2.16 -5.01
C ARG A 82 12.83 3.38 -5.50
N PRO A 83 13.07 4.58 -4.96
CA PRO A 83 12.40 5.78 -5.48
C PRO A 83 12.80 6.07 -6.93
N VAL A 84 11.87 6.59 -7.74
CA VAL A 84 12.18 7.17 -9.05
C VAL A 84 12.65 8.61 -8.80
N LYS A 85 13.89 8.92 -9.16
CA LYS A 85 14.41 10.30 -9.11
C LYS A 85 13.90 11.13 -10.28
#